data_AF-A0A4U3AIR2-F1
#
_entry.id   AF-A0A4U3AIR2-F1
#
_cell.length_a   1.000
_cell.length_b   1.000
_cell.length_c   1.000
_cell.angle_alpha   90.00
_cell.angle_beta   90.00
_cell.angle_gamma   90.00
#
_symmetry.space_group_name_H-M   'P 1'
#
loop_
_entity.id
_entity.type
_entity.pdbx_description
1 polymer ?
#
loop_
_entity_poly.entity_id
_entity_poly.type
_entity_poly.pdbx_seq_one_letter_code
_entity_poly.pdbx_strand_id
1 'polypeptide(L)'
;MLLRNFLLSRAKAELSPHISHLSKKTGAINQSIKKVTTYIDNIVLEYEGVTTKDYLTKRKYEALETVLSYLVQEGYSQVRQEHISKKSGISKPVINYVLTWLQDLGVCQQIKVRRHGKIAPSIYILTIHNNYLKII
;
A
#
# COMPACT_ATOMS: atom_id res chain seq x y z
N MET A 1 17.12 8.95 -0.50
CA MET A 1 18.07 8.12 0.29
C MET A 1 17.84 6.65 -0.03
N LEU A 2 18.63 6.05 -0.93
CA LEU A 2 18.52 4.64 -1.29
C LEU A 2 18.82 3.75 -0.07
N LEU A 3 17.77 3.31 0.63
CA LEU A 3 17.80 2.45 1.82
C LEU A 3 18.33 1.05 1.49
N ARG A 4 19.63 0.92 1.24
CA ARG A 4 20.35 -0.35 1.28
C ARG A 4 20.36 -0.81 2.75
N ASN A 5 19.65 -1.89 3.06
CA ASN A 5 19.47 -2.51 4.40
C ASN A 5 18.33 -1.94 5.26
N PHE A 6 17.11 -1.96 4.72
CA PHE A 6 15.90 -1.56 5.44
C PHE A 6 15.59 -2.49 6.63
N LEU A 7 15.96 -2.07 7.84
CA LEU A 7 15.39 -2.56 9.10
C LEU A 7 14.16 -1.71 9.39
N LEU A 8 12.94 -2.26 9.33
CA LEU A 8 11.71 -1.48 9.49
C LEU A 8 11.69 -0.66 10.79
N SER A 9 12.17 -1.20 11.90
CA SER A 9 12.24 -0.45 13.16
C SER A 9 13.16 0.75 13.07
N ARG A 10 14.31 0.61 12.41
CA ARG A 10 15.29 1.67 12.21
C ARG A 10 14.80 2.70 11.20
N ALA A 11 14.28 2.25 10.05
CA ALA A 11 13.69 3.11 9.05
C ALA A 11 12.48 3.86 9.62
N LYS A 12 11.61 3.21 10.41
CA LYS A 12 10.53 3.89 11.13
C LYS A 12 11.07 4.93 12.10
N ALA A 13 12.09 4.62 12.89
CA ALA A 13 12.68 5.57 13.84
C ALA A 13 13.30 6.79 13.13
N GLU A 14 14.01 6.57 12.02
CA GLU A 14 14.66 7.63 11.24
C GLU A 14 13.66 8.46 10.41
N LEU A 15 12.62 7.81 9.87
CA LEU A 15 11.57 8.47 9.09
C LEU A 15 10.51 9.14 9.97
N SER A 16 10.21 8.62 11.16
CA SER A 16 9.15 9.11 12.06
C SER A 16 9.17 10.63 12.29
N PRO A 17 10.32 11.29 12.55
CA PRO A 17 10.32 12.74 12.72
C PRO A 17 10.10 13.52 11.42
N HIS A 18 10.30 12.91 10.26
CA HIS A 18 10.25 13.56 8.94
C HIS A 18 8.96 13.25 8.17
N ILE A 19 8.22 12.21 8.54
CA ILE A 19 6.98 11.80 7.87
C ILE A 19 5.76 12.55 8.40
N SER A 20 4.86 12.93 7.50
CA SER A 20 3.54 13.42 7.89
C SER A 20 2.68 12.25 8.33
N HIS A 21 2.21 12.27 9.58
CA HIS A 21 1.22 11.34 10.05
C HIS A 21 -0.17 11.77 9.60
N LEU A 22 -1.04 10.81 9.27
CA LEU A 22 -2.45 11.12 9.08
C LEU A 22 -3.02 11.76 10.35
N SER A 23 -3.92 12.72 10.15
CA SER A 23 -4.64 13.34 11.25
C SER A 23 -5.37 12.28 12.06
N LYS A 24 -5.31 12.39 13.40
CA LYS A 24 -6.08 11.52 14.31
C LYS A 24 -7.60 11.81 14.30
N LYS A 25 -8.05 12.76 13.47
CA LYS A 25 -9.48 13.07 13.29
C LYS A 25 -10.23 11.88 12.70
N THR A 26 -11.40 11.59 13.25
CA THR A 26 -12.31 10.56 12.74
C THR A 26 -12.58 10.79 11.25
N GLY A 27 -12.40 9.74 10.43
CA GLY A 27 -12.64 9.79 8.98
C GLY A 27 -11.45 10.17 8.10
N ALA A 28 -10.30 10.57 8.66
CA ALA A 28 -9.10 10.90 7.86
C ALA A 28 -8.60 9.70 7.02
N ILE A 29 -8.71 8.48 7.55
CA ILE A 29 -8.38 7.24 6.83
C ILE A 29 -9.31 7.07 5.62
N ASN A 30 -10.63 7.18 5.81
CA ASN A 30 -11.59 7.01 4.71
C ASN A 30 -11.41 8.05 3.61
N GLN A 31 -11.10 9.30 3.96
CA GLN A 31 -10.78 10.33 2.98
C GLN A 31 -9.50 10.02 2.21
N SER A 32 -8.49 9.46 2.87
CA SER A 32 -7.23 9.07 2.23
C SER A 32 -7.42 7.88 1.30
N ILE A 33 -8.18 6.87 1.73
CA ILE A 33 -8.59 5.75 0.87
C ILE A 33 -9.31 6.29 -0.36
N LYS A 34 -10.31 7.16 -0.19
CA LYS A 34 -11.06 7.75 -1.31
C LYS A 34 -10.15 8.48 -2.30
N LYS A 35 -9.19 9.27 -1.83
CA LYS A 35 -8.21 9.94 -2.71
C LYS A 35 -7.40 8.95 -3.53
N VAL A 36 -6.89 7.89 -2.89
CA VAL A 36 -6.11 6.85 -3.58
C VAL A 36 -7.00 6.09 -4.57
N THR A 37 -8.22 5.72 -4.18
CA THR A 37 -9.17 5.03 -5.07
C THR A 37 -9.55 5.89 -6.26
N THR A 38 -9.81 7.20 -6.09
CA THR A 38 -10.08 8.09 -7.22
C THR A 38 -8.90 8.20 -8.18
N TYR A 39 -7.67 8.21 -7.67
CA TYR A 39 -6.48 8.16 -8.51
C TYR A 39 -6.40 6.85 -9.33
N ILE A 40 -6.68 5.71 -8.68
CA ILE A 40 -6.75 4.41 -9.36
C ILE A 40 -7.87 4.40 -10.41
N ASP A 41 -9.06 4.90 -10.07
CA ASP A 41 -10.20 4.98 -10.99
C ASP A 41 -9.85 5.78 -12.24
N ASN A 42 -9.14 6.90 -12.11
CA ASN A 42 -8.71 7.69 -13.27
C ASN A 42 -7.76 6.90 -14.18
N ILE A 43 -6.80 6.16 -13.60
CA ILE A 43 -5.89 5.31 -14.38
C ILE A 43 -6.66 4.19 -15.08
N VAL A 44 -7.50 3.47 -14.35
CA VAL A 44 -8.27 2.35 -14.92
C VAL A 44 -9.24 2.86 -16.00
N LEU A 45 -9.88 3.99 -15.79
CA LEU A 45 -10.76 4.58 -16.80
C LEU A 45 -10.00 5.00 -18.06
N GLU A 46 -8.79 5.55 -17.90
CA GLU A 46 -7.93 5.96 -19.02
C GLU A 46 -7.49 4.77 -19.88
N TYR A 47 -7.05 3.67 -19.26
CA TYR A 47 -6.50 2.51 -19.99
C TYR A 47 -7.54 1.45 -20.36
N GLU A 48 -8.59 1.26 -19.55
CA GLU A 48 -9.55 0.16 -19.68
C GLU A 48 -10.97 0.65 -20.01
N GLY A 49 -11.24 1.95 -19.92
CA GLY A 49 -12.57 2.53 -20.23
C GLY A 49 -13.67 2.19 -19.22
N VAL A 50 -13.34 1.62 -18.06
CA VAL A 50 -14.28 1.18 -17.02
C VAL A 50 -13.86 1.67 -15.64
N THR A 51 -14.76 1.63 -14.66
CA THR A 51 -14.39 1.96 -13.26
C THR A 51 -13.58 0.83 -12.63
N THR A 52 -12.79 1.11 -11.58
CA THR A 52 -12.06 0.06 -10.84
C THR A 52 -13.00 -1.00 -10.28
N LYS A 53 -14.21 -0.58 -9.88
CA LYS A 53 -15.22 -1.48 -9.31
C LYS A 53 -15.77 -2.46 -10.35
N ASP A 54 -15.87 -2.04 -11.60
CA ASP A 54 -16.34 -2.89 -12.70
C ASP A 54 -15.19 -3.75 -13.26
N TYR A 55 -13.97 -3.21 -13.27
CA TYR A 55 -12.75 -3.93 -13.67
C TYR A 55 -12.41 -5.10 -12.73
N LEU A 56 -12.52 -4.86 -11.42
CA LEU A 56 -12.23 -5.87 -10.40
C LEU A 56 -13.47 -6.67 -10.05
N THR A 57 -13.29 -7.97 -9.80
CA THR A 57 -14.35 -8.75 -9.13
C THR A 57 -14.61 -8.18 -7.74
N LYS A 58 -15.84 -8.32 -7.24
CA LYS A 58 -16.22 -7.86 -5.88
C LYS A 58 -15.18 -8.24 -4.81
N ARG A 59 -14.69 -9.48 -4.84
CA ARG A 59 -13.70 -9.98 -3.88
C ARG A 59 -12.33 -9.30 -4.01
N LYS A 60 -11.90 -8.98 -5.23
CA LYS A 60 -10.66 -8.24 -5.48
C LYS A 60 -10.80 -6.77 -5.07
N TYR A 61 -11.97 -6.18 -5.27
CA TYR A 61 -12.26 -4.81 -4.84
C TYR A 61 -12.27 -4.69 -3.30
N GLU A 62 -12.91 -5.63 -2.58
CA GLU A 62 -12.82 -5.71 -1.11
C GLU A 62 -11.36 -5.83 -0.62
N ALA A 63 -10.55 -6.61 -1.33
CA ALA A 63 -9.13 -6.76 -1.03
C ALA A 63 -8.33 -5.49 -1.31
N LEU A 64 -8.66 -4.74 -2.36
CA LEU A 64 -8.09 -3.43 -2.65
C LEU A 64 -8.35 -2.47 -1.48
N GLU A 65 -9.60 -2.29 -1.07
CA GLU A 65 -9.95 -1.41 0.04
C GLU A 65 -9.24 -1.82 1.34
N THR A 66 -9.19 -3.13 1.60
CA THR A 66 -8.48 -3.68 2.76
C THR A 66 -7.00 -3.32 2.71
N VAL A 67 -6.30 -3.61 1.60
CA VAL A 67 -4.86 -3.32 1.45
C VAL A 67 -4.60 -1.81 1.58
N LEU A 68 -5.40 -0.97 0.93
CA LEU A 68 -5.25 0.49 1.02
C LEU A 68 -5.40 0.97 2.47
N SER A 69 -6.33 0.41 3.25
CA SER A 69 -6.50 0.80 4.66
C SER A 69 -5.23 0.60 5.52
N TYR A 70 -4.39 -0.38 5.18
CA TYR A 70 -3.10 -0.59 5.84
C TYR A 70 -2.03 0.39 5.35
N LEU A 71 -2.07 0.79 4.07
CA LEU A 71 -1.04 1.63 3.46
C LEU A 71 -1.24 3.12 3.76
N VAL A 72 -2.49 3.61 3.72
CA VAL A 72 -2.76 5.04 3.88
C VAL A 72 -2.39 5.57 5.27
N GLN A 73 -2.38 4.72 6.31
CA GLN A 73 -2.12 5.13 7.70
C GLN A 73 -0.80 5.89 7.87
N GLU A 74 0.27 5.41 7.25
CA GLU A 74 1.61 6.03 7.32
C GLU A 74 2.13 6.44 5.92
N GLY A 75 1.37 6.15 4.86
CA GLY A 75 1.82 6.25 3.46
C GLY A 75 2.71 5.08 3.03
N TYR A 76 2.99 4.15 3.92
CA TYR A 76 3.70 2.91 3.68
C TYR A 76 3.30 1.85 4.71
N SER A 77 3.51 0.57 4.42
CA SER A 77 3.32 -0.49 5.40
C SER A 77 4.23 -1.68 5.10
N GLN A 78 4.72 -2.32 6.17
CA GLN A 78 5.28 -3.65 6.03
C GLN A 78 4.13 -4.65 5.97
N VAL A 79 3.80 -5.07 4.76
CA VAL A 79 2.70 -5.99 4.54
C VAL A 79 3.17 -7.40 4.84
N ARG A 80 2.56 -8.00 5.87
CA ARG A 80 2.57 -9.45 6.08
C ARG A 80 1.26 -9.99 5.53
N GLN A 81 1.29 -10.58 4.34
CA GLN A 81 0.09 -11.11 3.68
C GLN A 81 -0.66 -12.09 4.58
N GLU A 82 0.06 -12.86 5.40
CA GLU A 82 -0.56 -13.74 6.39
C GLU A 82 -1.34 -13.01 7.47
N HIS A 83 -0.87 -11.85 7.93
CA HIS A 83 -1.57 -11.05 8.91
C HIS A 83 -2.86 -10.46 8.33
N ILE A 84 -2.77 -9.88 7.12
CA ILE A 84 -3.94 -9.33 6.42
C ILE A 84 -4.95 -10.44 6.15
N SER A 85 -4.48 -11.59 5.66
CA SER A 85 -5.33 -12.75 5.38
C SER A 85 -6.08 -13.24 6.62
N LYS A 86 -5.38 -13.41 7.75
CA LYS A 86 -6.01 -13.81 9.02
C LYS A 86 -7.01 -12.79 9.54
N LYS A 87 -6.73 -11.48 9.42
CA LYS A 87 -7.64 -10.43 9.92
C LYS A 87 -8.85 -10.17 9.04
N SER A 88 -8.71 -10.28 7.72
CA SER A 88 -9.76 -9.93 6.75
C SER A 88 -10.53 -11.13 6.20
N GLY A 89 -10.03 -12.36 6.40
CA GLY A 89 -10.56 -13.56 5.76
C GLY A 89 -10.30 -13.62 4.24
N ILE A 90 -9.50 -12.69 3.69
CA ILE A 90 -9.14 -12.66 2.27
C ILE A 90 -7.96 -13.60 2.04
N SER A 91 -7.99 -14.37 0.96
CA SER A 91 -6.92 -15.33 0.67
C SER A 91 -5.62 -14.61 0.27
N LYS A 92 -4.47 -15.20 0.62
CA LYS A 92 -3.14 -14.68 0.25
C LYS A 92 -2.99 -14.44 -1.27
N PRO A 93 -3.49 -15.32 -2.17
CA PRO A 93 -3.42 -15.07 -3.61
C PRO A 93 -4.13 -13.79 -4.05
N VAL A 94 -5.31 -13.48 -3.49
CA VAL A 94 -6.05 -12.26 -3.83
C VAL A 94 -5.32 -11.01 -3.32
N ILE A 95 -4.75 -11.07 -2.12
CA ILE A 95 -3.92 -9.99 -1.58
C ILE A 95 -2.68 -9.75 -2.46
N ASN A 96 -2.00 -10.82 -2.88
CA ASN A 96 -0.83 -10.72 -3.76
C ASN A 96 -1.20 -10.15 -5.13
N TYR A 97 -2.33 -10.55 -5.70
CA TYR A 97 -2.83 -9.98 -6.93
C TYR A 97 -3.01 -8.46 -6.80
N VAL A 98 -3.70 -7.99 -5.77
CA VAL A 98 -3.92 -6.54 -5.53
C VAL A 98 -2.60 -5.80 -5.36
N LEU A 99 -1.66 -6.34 -4.57
CA LEU A 99 -0.36 -5.69 -4.35
C LEU A 99 0.49 -5.62 -5.63
N THR A 100 0.38 -6.63 -6.49
CA THR A 100 1.08 -6.66 -7.79
C THR A 100 0.44 -5.66 -8.73
N TRP A 101 -0.89 -5.70 -8.85
CA TRP A 101 -1.64 -4.78 -9.69
C TRP A 101 -1.41 -3.31 -9.30
N LEU A 102 -1.38 -2.98 -8.00
CA LEU A 102 -1.04 -1.64 -7.53
C LEU A 102 0.39 -1.20 -7.90
N GLN A 103 1.34 -2.14 -8.01
CA GLN A 103 2.69 -1.83 -8.50
C GLN A 103 2.69 -1.61 -10.00
N ASP A 104 1.97 -2.43 -10.76
CA ASP A 104 1.88 -2.32 -12.22
C ASP A 104 1.23 -0.98 -12.63
N LEU A 105 0.25 -0.51 -11.86
CA LEU A 105 -0.35 0.83 -12.02
C LEU A 105 0.55 1.99 -11.53
N GLY A 106 1.71 1.71 -10.94
CA GLY A 106 2.59 2.73 -10.36
C GLY A 106 2.02 3.43 -9.11
N VAL A 107 1.00 2.86 -8.48
CA VAL A 107 0.35 3.39 -7.26
C VAL A 107 1.15 3.02 -6.01
N CYS A 108 1.85 1.88 -6.06
CA CYS A 108 2.70 1.39 -4.98
C CYS A 108 4.09 1.05 -5.47
N GLN A 109 5.11 1.38 -4.68
CA GLN A 109 6.45 0.84 -4.85
C GLN A 109 6.74 -0.21 -3.79
N GLN A 110 7.20 -1.39 -4.21
CA GLN A 110 7.65 -2.44 -3.31
C GLN A 110 9.16 -2.32 -3.03
N ILE A 111 9.52 -2.28 -1.75
CA ILE A 111 10.89 -2.48 -1.29
C ILE A 111 11.01 -3.91 -0.78
N LYS A 112 11.71 -4.75 -1.55
CA LYS A 112 12.02 -6.14 -1.17
C LYS A 112 13.08 -6.13 -0.08
N VAL A 113 12.75 -6.70 1.07
CA VAL A 113 13.68 -6.83 2.19
C VAL A 113 14.19 -8.26 2.25
N ARG A 114 15.50 -8.42 2.43
CA ARG A 114 16.13 -9.71 2.76
C ARG A 114 16.77 -9.63 4.14
N ARG A 115 16.63 -10.69 4.93
CA ARG A 115 17.30 -10.83 6.23
C ARG A 115 18.12 -12.11 6.22
N HIS A 116 19.43 -12.00 6.32
CA HIS A 116 20.37 -13.15 6.27
C HIS A 116 20.07 -14.10 5.09
N GLY A 117 19.88 -13.55 3.89
CA GLY A 117 19.58 -14.31 2.67
C GLY A 117 18.12 -14.79 2.53
N LYS A 118 17.32 -14.78 3.60
CA LYS A 118 15.89 -15.17 3.59
C LYS A 118 14.98 -14.01 3.18
N ILE A 119 13.88 -14.35 2.51
CA ILE A 119 12.81 -13.41 2.15
C ILE A 119 12.17 -12.88 3.44
N ALA A 120 12.15 -11.55 3.61
CA ALA A 120 11.43 -10.88 4.68
C ALA A 120 10.17 -10.20 4.15
N PRO A 121 9.20 -9.85 5.01
CA PRO A 121 8.01 -9.14 4.56
C PRO A 121 8.40 -7.81 3.93
N SER A 122 7.91 -7.59 2.70
CA SER A 122 8.23 -6.40 1.90
C SER A 122 7.50 -5.17 2.43
N ILE A 123 8.08 -3.99 2.19
CA ILE A 123 7.40 -2.71 2.42
C ILE A 123 6.77 -2.29 1.11
N TYR A 124 5.55 -1.79 1.22
CA TYR A 124 4.84 -1.15 0.12
C TYR A 124 4.65 0.31 0.50
N ILE A 125 4.97 1.21 -0.43
CA ILE A 125 4.90 2.66 -0.25
C ILE A 125 3.94 3.21 -1.28
N LEU A 126 2.99 4.04 -0.86
CA LEU A 126 2.10 4.75 -1.78
C LEU A 126 2.88 5.86 -2.48
N THR A 127 2.92 5.81 -3.82
CA THR A 127 3.68 6.76 -4.65
C THR A 127 3.10 8.16 -4.59
N ILE A 128 1.78 8.26 -4.46
CA ILE A 128 1.03 9.51 -4.37
C ILE A 128 0.98 10.10 -2.96
N HIS A 129 1.54 9.43 -1.95
CA HIS A 129 1.55 9.97 -0.59
C HIS A 129 2.66 11.02 -0.43
N ASN A 130 2.41 12.10 0.30
CA ASN A 130 3.39 13.16 0.58
C ASN A 130 4.70 12.68 1.23
N ASN A 131 4.71 11.44 1.75
CA ASN A 131 5.88 10.83 2.38
C ASN A 131 6.76 10.10 1.37
N TYR A 132 6.29 9.85 0.15
CA TYR A 132 6.97 9.02 -0.84
C TYR A 132 8.42 9.47 -1.09
N LEU A 133 8.61 10.75 -1.45
CA LEU A 133 9.94 11.33 -1.69
C LEU A 133 10.83 11.40 -0.44
N LYS A 134 10.25 11.30 0.76
CA LYS A 134 11.00 11.27 2.01
C LYS A 134 11.48 9.85 2.35
N ILE A 135 10.83 8.82 1.80
CA ILE A 135 11.12 7.42 2.07
C ILE A 135 12.15 6.87 1.06
N ILE A 136 12.17 7.37 -0.17
CA ILE A 136 13.09 6.95 -1.25
C ILE A 136 14.39 7.76 -1.24
#